data_AF-A0A0U2THQ6-F1
#
_entry.id   AF-A0A0U2THQ6-F1
#
_cell.length_a   1.000
_cell.length_b   1.000
_cell.length_c   1.000
_cell.angle_alpha   90.00
_cell.angle_beta   90.00
_cell.angle_gamma   90.00
#
_symmetry.space_group_name_H-M   'P 1'
#
loop_
_entity.id
_entity.type
_entity.pdbx_description
1 polymer ?
#
loop_
_entity_poly.entity_id
_entity_poly.type
_entity_poly.pdbx_seq_one_letter_code
_entity_poly.pdbx_strand_id
1 'polypeptide(L)'
;MSRVFKTANLLLRSSQSIRVPVRGKAVQGYARPSIDEIGVPTEPWKRVYDKNQTRFLAQLLGGATSLAVALFVFVTEVNRNPTPAHLLK
;
A
#
# COMPACT_ATOMS: atom_id res chain seq x y z
N MET A 1 28.03 -1.91 39.91
CA MET A 1 26.71 -1.91 39.25
C MET A 1 26.73 -2.00 37.72
N SER A 2 27.82 -1.69 37.00
CA SER A 2 27.84 -1.64 35.52
C SER A 2 27.82 -2.99 34.78
N ARG A 3 28.18 -4.11 35.44
CA ARG A 3 28.23 -5.43 34.80
C ARG A 3 26.85 -6.08 34.64
N VAL A 4 25.91 -5.80 35.54
CA VAL A 4 24.54 -6.35 35.54
C VAL A 4 23.70 -5.80 34.38
N PHE A 5 23.85 -4.51 34.06
CA PHE A 5 23.15 -3.90 32.92
C PHE A 5 23.62 -4.45 31.56
N LYS A 6 24.89 -4.85 31.45
CA LYS A 6 25.43 -5.42 30.20
C LYS A 6 24.90 -6.82 29.93
N THR A 7 24.70 -7.65 30.96
CA THR A 7 24.13 -9.00 30.80
C THR A 7 22.64 -8.95 30.49
N ALA A 8 21.89 -8.03 31.09
CA ALA A 8 20.47 -7.82 30.80
C ALA A 8 20.21 -7.46 29.32
N ASN A 9 21.00 -6.54 28.76
CA ASN A 9 20.91 -6.16 27.35
C ASN A 9 21.29 -7.31 26.39
N LEU A 10 22.21 -8.19 26.78
CA LEU A 10 22.59 -9.35 25.98
C LEU A 10 21.44 -10.37 25.91
N LEU A 11 20.77 -10.62 27.05
CA LEU A 11 19.63 -11.53 27.13
C LEU A 11 18.42 -11.03 26.34
N LEU A 12 18.08 -9.74 26.46
CA LEU A 12 17.02 -9.09 25.67
C LEU A 12 17.28 -9.12 24.16
N ARG A 13 18.54 -9.18 23.73
CA ARG A 13 18.91 -9.26 22.31
C ARG A 13 18.87 -10.70 21.78
N SER A 14 19.13 -11.68 22.65
CA SER A 14 19.05 -13.11 22.31
C SER A 14 17.60 -13.59 22.07
N SER A 15 16.64 -13.05 22.83
CA SER A 15 15.21 -13.39 22.70
C SER A 15 14.57 -12.89 21.41
N GLN A 16 15.16 -11.90 20.73
CA GLN A 16 14.68 -11.38 19.45
C GLN A 16 15.08 -12.24 18.24
N SER A 17 15.90 -13.28 18.43
CA SER A 17 16.39 -14.13 17.33
C SER A 17 15.45 -15.30 16.99
N ILE A 18 14.45 -15.58 17.83
CA ILE A 18 13.49 -16.67 17.59
C ILE A 18 12.46 -16.18 16.58
N ARG A 19 12.70 -16.46 15.30
CA ARG A 19 11.68 -16.31 14.25
C ARG A 19 10.77 -17.54 14.26
N VAL A 20 9.52 -17.36 14.66
CA VAL A 20 8.50 -18.40 14.52
C VAL A 20 8.11 -18.52 13.04
N PRO A 21 8.14 -19.72 12.44
CA PRO A 21 7.73 -19.89 11.04
C PRO A 21 6.24 -19.59 10.88
N VAL A 22 5.91 -18.70 9.93
CA VAL A 22 4.52 -18.37 9.59
C VAL A 22 3.90 -19.55 8.86
N ARG A 23 2.89 -20.19 9.45
CA ARG A 23 2.22 -21.38 8.89
C ARG A 23 1.05 -21.05 7.96
N GLY A 24 0.60 -19.79 7.94
CA GLY A 24 -0.45 -19.34 7.03
C GLY A 24 -1.83 -19.90 7.34
N LYS A 25 -2.15 -20.19 8.61
CA LYS A 25 -3.47 -20.74 9.01
C LYS A 25 -4.65 -19.85 8.62
N ALA A 26 -4.43 -18.54 8.53
CA ALA A 26 -5.45 -17.60 8.05
C ALA A 26 -5.86 -17.87 6.58
N VAL A 27 -4.91 -18.36 5.77
CA VAL A 27 -5.12 -18.69 4.35
C VAL A 27 -5.54 -20.15 4.19
N GLN A 28 -5.00 -21.05 5.01
CA GLN A 28 -5.39 -22.46 5.04
C GLN A 28 -6.57 -22.69 6.00
N GLY A 29 -7.79 -22.61 5.46
CA GLY A 29 -9.01 -23.03 6.18
C GLY A 29 -9.74 -21.95 6.94
N TYR A 30 -9.44 -20.67 6.69
CA TYR A 30 -10.08 -19.51 7.33
C TYR A 30 -10.10 -19.57 8.86
N ALA A 31 -9.16 -20.33 9.45
CA ALA A 31 -9.06 -20.46 10.88
C ALA A 31 -8.51 -19.15 11.47
N ARG A 32 -8.93 -18.82 12.70
CA ARG A 32 -8.38 -17.68 13.43
C ARG A 32 -6.84 -17.79 13.47
N PRO A 33 -6.09 -16.75 13.09
CA PRO A 33 -4.64 -16.76 13.18
C PRO A 33 -4.20 -17.02 14.62
N SER A 34 -3.19 -17.87 14.81
CA SER A 34 -2.55 -17.96 16.13
C SER A 34 -1.83 -16.64 16.44
N ILE A 35 -1.63 -16.34 17.73
CA ILE A 35 -0.97 -15.08 18.16
C ILE A 35 0.41 -14.91 17.50
N ASP A 36 1.12 -16.01 17.26
CA ASP A 36 2.43 -16.04 16.60
C ASP A 36 2.37 -15.69 15.09
N GLU A 37 1.19 -15.75 14.48
CA GLU A 37 0.94 -15.36 13.08
C GLU A 37 0.45 -13.92 12.97
N ILE A 38 0.09 -13.29 14.09
CA ILE A 38 -0.22 -11.87 14.14
C ILE A 38 1.11 -11.13 14.05
N GLY A 39 1.43 -10.67 12.84
CA GLY A 39 2.70 -9.99 12.55
C GLY A 39 2.89 -8.77 13.44
N VAL A 40 4.02 -8.74 14.16
CA VAL A 40 4.49 -7.52 14.84
C VAL A 40 5.12 -6.61 13.78
N PRO A 41 4.83 -5.29 13.78
CA PRO A 41 5.46 -4.36 12.84
C PRO A 41 6.99 -4.45 12.91
N THR A 42 7.62 -4.90 11.82
CA THR A 42 9.08 -5.07 11.73
C THR A 42 9.79 -3.79 11.32
N GLU A 43 9.08 -2.86 10.68
CA GLU A 43 9.59 -1.57 10.24
C GLU A 43 8.79 -0.43 10.88
N PRO A 44 9.42 0.73 11.16
CA PRO A 44 8.70 1.94 11.56
C PRO A 44 7.71 2.38 10.49
N TRP A 45 6.50 2.76 10.91
CA TRP A 45 5.41 3.17 10.01
C TRP A 45 5.84 4.21 8.96
N LYS A 46 6.61 5.23 9.40
CA LYS A 46 7.06 6.32 8.53
C LYS A 46 7.88 5.82 7.33
N ARG A 47 8.74 4.81 7.54
CA ARG A 47 9.57 4.22 6.48
C ARG A 47 8.71 3.52 5.44
N VAL A 48 7.68 2.81 5.87
CA VAL A 48 6.74 2.11 4.97
C VAL A 48 5.87 3.13 4.22
N TYR A 49 5.39 4.16 4.92
CA TYR A 49 4.63 5.26 4.34
C TYR A 49 5.40 5.95 3.21
N ASP A 50 6.65 6.36 3.45
CA ASP A 50 7.44 7.09 2.45
C ASP A 50 7.71 6.22 1.20
N LYS A 51 7.95 4.91 1.37
CA LYS A 51 8.07 3.96 0.26
C LYS A 51 6.77 3.87 -0.57
N ASN A 52 5.62 3.78 0.10
CA ASN A 52 4.34 3.60 -0.56
C ASN A 52 3.83 4.89 -1.22
N GLN A 53 4.14 6.05 -0.64
CA GLN A 53 3.71 7.35 -1.14
C GLN A 53 4.18 7.58 -2.58
N THR A 54 5.43 7.23 -2.89
CA THR A 54 5.96 7.38 -4.26
C THR A 54 5.20 6.55 -5.29
N ARG A 55 4.82 5.31 -4.93
CA ARG A 55 4.06 4.40 -5.79
C ARG A 55 2.63 4.90 -6.02
N PHE A 56 1.96 5.34 -4.96
CA PHE A 56 0.60 5.86 -5.07
C PHE A 56 0.54 7.19 -5.82
N LEU A 57 1.55 8.05 -5.65
CA LEU A 57 1.65 9.28 -6.46
C LEU A 57 1.84 8.97 -7.94
N ALA A 58 2.66 7.97 -8.28
CA ALA A 58 2.83 7.55 -9.68
C ALA A 58 1.52 7.01 -10.28
N GLN A 59 0.78 6.20 -9.53
CA GLN A 59 -0.54 5.70 -9.95
C GLN A 59 -1.56 6.83 -10.09
N LEU A 60 -1.57 7.78 -9.16
CA LEU A 60 -2.45 8.95 -9.21
C LEU A 60 -2.17 9.79 -10.45
N LEU A 61 -0.89 10.04 -10.76
CA LEU A 61 -0.50 10.80 -11.94
C LEU A 61 -0.88 10.07 -13.23
N GLY A 62 -0.63 8.77 -13.32
CA GLY A 62 -1.04 7.96 -14.48
C GLY A 62 -2.56 7.87 -14.66
N GLY A 63 -3.31 7.76 -13.56
CA GLY A 63 -4.78 7.79 -13.57
C GLY A 63 -5.34 9.14 -14.01
N ALA A 64 -4.77 10.23 -13.49
CA ALA A 64 -5.19 11.59 -13.86
C ALA A 64 -4.90 11.90 -15.34
N THR A 65 -3.74 11.51 -15.86
CA THR A 65 -3.37 11.74 -17.26
C THR A 65 -4.24 10.93 -18.21
N SER A 66 -4.45 9.63 -17.93
CA SER A 66 -5.32 8.79 -18.75
C SER A 66 -6.77 9.28 -18.76
N LEU A 67 -7.30 9.72 -17.62
CA LEU A 67 -8.62 10.35 -17.52
C LEU A 67 -8.70 11.62 -18.37
N ALA A 68 -7.69 12.51 -18.28
CA ALA A 68 -7.66 13.75 -19.03
C ALA A 68 -7.65 13.50 -20.55
N VAL A 69 -6.86 12.52 -21.02
CA VAL A 69 -6.83 12.12 -22.43
C VAL A 69 -8.17 11.55 -22.88
N ALA A 70 -8.80 10.69 -22.08
CA ALA A 70 -10.11 10.13 -22.40
C ALA A 70 -11.19 11.21 -22.52
N LEU A 71 -11.21 12.18 -21.59
CA LEU A 71 -12.14 13.31 -21.65
C LEU A 71 -11.88 14.21 -22.86
N PHE A 72 -10.62 14.45 -23.20
CA PHE A 72 -10.26 15.24 -24.38
C PHE A 72 -10.84 14.62 -25.66
N VAL A 73 -10.58 13.32 -25.88
CA VAL A 73 -11.12 12.58 -27.04
C VAL A 73 -12.65 12.56 -27.00
N PHE A 74 -13.26 12.38 -25.84
CA PHE A 74 -14.71 12.44 -25.69
C PHE A 74 -15.29 13.80 -26.09
N VAL A 75 -14.60 14.91 -25.83
CA VAL A 75 -15.07 16.24 -26.22
C VAL A 75 -14.97 16.46 -27.72
N THR A 76 -13.87 16.02 -28.35
CA THR A 76 -13.58 16.30 -29.77
C THR A 76 -14.24 15.34 -30.74
N GLU A 77 -14.20 14.03 -30.47
CA GLU A 77 -14.56 13.00 -31.45
C GLU A 77 -16.01 12.51 -31.30
N VAL A 78 -16.59 12.62 -30.10
CA VAL A 78 -17.95 12.11 -29.88
C VAL A 78 -18.94 13.07 -30.51
N ASN A 79 -19.53 12.63 -31.62
CA ASN A 79 -20.64 13.32 -32.26
C ASN A 79 -21.87 13.29 -31.34
N ARG A 80 -22.21 14.45 -30.77
CA ARG A 80 -23.37 14.63 -29.88
C ARG A 80 -24.69 14.87 -30.64
N ASN A 81 -24.71 14.62 -31.95
CA ASN A 81 -25.81 14.97 -32.83
C ASN A 81 -26.25 16.44 -32.66
N PRO A 82 -25.35 17.42 -32.91
CA PRO A 82 -25.69 18.82 -32.77
C PRO A 82 -26.74 19.24 -33.81
N THR A 83 -27.60 20.19 -33.44
CA THR A 83 -28.53 20.81 -34.40
C THR A 83 -27.75 21.38 -35.57
N PRO A 84 -28.11 21.06 -36.83
CA PRO A 84 -27.34 21.50 -37.98
C PRO A 84 -27.37 23.03 -38.09
N ALA A 85 -26.22 23.63 -38.43
CA ALA A 85 -25.98 25.07 -38.35
C ALA A 85 -27.00 25.93 -39.12
N HIS A 86 -27.60 25.40 -40.19
CA HIS A 86 -28.61 26.12 -40.98
C HIS A 86 -29.97 26.28 -40.26
N LEU A 87 -30.20 25.59 -39.13
CA LEU A 87 -31.40 25.71 -38.30
C LEU A 87 -31.19 26.64 -37.09
N LEU A 88 -29.97 27.09 -36.83
CA LEU A 88 -29.66 28.03 -35.76
C LEU A 88 -29.69 29.45 -36.35
N LYS A 89 -30.72 30.23 -36.00
CA LYS A 89 -30.90 31.64 -36.36
C LYS A 89 -30.41 32.56 -35.25
#